data_AF-A0A813BUT6-F1
#
_entry.id   AF-A0A813BUT6-F1
#
_cell.length_a   1.000
_cell.length_b   1.000
_cell.length_c   1.000
_cell.angle_alpha   90.00
_cell.angle_beta   90.00
_cell.angle_gamma   90.00
#
_symmetry.space_group_name_H-M   'P 1'
#
loop_
_entity.id
_entity.type
_entity.pdbx_description
1 polymer ?
#
loop_
_entity_poly.entity_id
_entity_poly.type
_entity_poly.pdbx_seq_one_letter_code
_entity_poly.pdbx_strand_id
1 'polypeptide(L)'
;GHLEVARLLLHAEADKDKARHSGATPLYSAAGNGHLEVARLLLEAKADKHKVTGFGVSPLFIAAQNGNLKVARLLHDTACTDSCTAVCTGSWKLLTSCWR
;
A
#
# COMPACT_ATOMS: atom_id res chain seq x y z
N GLY A 1 -11.72 -10.35 -6.29
CA GLY A 1 -11.11 -9.09 -6.74
C GLY A 1 -10.75 -9.15 -8.21
N HIS A 2 -11.08 -8.11 -8.98
CA HIS A 2 -10.78 -8.02 -10.41
C HIS A 2 -9.36 -7.51 -10.66
N LEU A 3 -8.38 -8.39 -10.47
CA LEU A 3 -6.95 -8.08 -10.66
C LEU A 3 -6.66 -7.54 -12.07
N GLU A 4 -7.23 -8.20 -13.08
CA GLU A 4 -6.98 -7.86 -14.49
C GLU A 4 -7.45 -6.44 -14.82
N VAL A 5 -8.59 -6.04 -14.24
CA VAL A 5 -9.12 -4.68 -14.37
C VAL A 5 -8.18 -3.67 -13.71
N ALA A 6 -7.60 -3.99 -12.55
CA ALA A 6 -6.63 -3.12 -11.90
C ALA A 6 -5.33 -2.98 -12.72
N ARG A 7 -4.83 -4.07 -13.34
CA ARG A 7 -3.68 -4.02 -14.26
C ARG A 7 -3.96 -3.15 -15.48
N LEU A 8 -5.13 -3.32 -16.10
CA LEU A 8 -5.54 -2.53 -17.26
C LEU A 8 -5.67 -1.04 -16.92
N LEU A 9 -6.24 -0.71 -15.75
CA LEU A 9 -6.34 0.68 -15.29
C LEU A 9 -4.97 1.31 -15.05
N LEU A 10 -4.04 0.58 -14.44
CA LEU A 10 -2.67 1.05 -14.24
C LEU A 10 -1.92 1.24 -15.57
N HIS A 11 -2.16 0.36 -16.54
CA HIS A 11 -1.59 0.48 -17.88
C HIS A 11 -2.17 1.68 -18.65
N ALA A 12 -3.41 2.04 -18.38
CA ALA A 12 -4.08 3.22 -18.97
C ALA A 12 -3.71 4.55 -18.27
N GLU A 13 -2.61 4.59 -17.50
CA GLU A 13 -2.18 5.75 -16.70
C GLU A 13 -3.27 6.29 -15.77
N ALA A 14 -4.18 5.42 -15.31
CA ALA A 14 -5.21 5.85 -14.38
C ALA A 14 -4.56 6.35 -13.09
N ASP A 15 -5.09 7.46 -12.57
CA ASP A 15 -4.65 8.03 -11.31
C ASP A 15 -4.97 7.07 -10.16
N LYS A 16 -3.93 6.35 -9.74
CA LYS A 16 -3.91 5.34 -8.66
C LYS A 16 -4.23 5.92 -7.28
N ASP A 17 -4.08 7.24 -7.12
CA ASP A 17 -4.36 7.96 -5.88
C ASP A 17 -5.68 8.74 -5.94
N LYS A 18 -6.42 8.60 -7.05
CA LYS A 18 -7.72 9.24 -7.23
C LYS A 18 -8.69 8.75 -6.17
N ALA A 19 -8.88 9.60 -5.18
CA ALA A 19 -9.82 9.36 -4.11
C ALA A 19 -11.25 9.55 -4.64
N ARG A 20 -12.16 8.67 -4.22
CA ARG A 20 -13.61 8.89 -4.39
C ARG A 20 -14.03 10.15 -3.61
N HIS A 21 -15.23 10.67 -3.83
CA HIS A 21 -15.80 11.79 -3.05
C HIS A 21 -15.71 11.61 -1.52
N SER A 22 -15.67 10.37 -1.02
CA SER A 22 -15.47 10.05 0.40
C SER A 22 -14.00 10.04 0.87
N GLY A 23 -13.06 10.43 0.01
CA GLY A 23 -11.61 10.29 0.24
C GLY A 23 -11.08 8.86 0.11
N ALA A 24 -11.92 7.88 -0.27
CA ALA A 24 -11.49 6.48 -0.37
C ALA A 24 -10.60 6.26 -1.60
N THR A 25 -9.35 5.85 -1.38
CA THR A 25 -8.41 5.47 -2.45
C THR A 25 -8.62 4.02 -2.89
N PRO A 26 -8.16 3.63 -4.09
CA PRO A 26 -8.18 2.24 -4.54
C PRO A 26 -7.48 1.30 -3.54
N LEU A 27 -6.40 1.77 -2.92
CA LEU A 27 -5.64 1.01 -1.92
C LEU A 27 -6.44 0.83 -0.62
N TYR A 28 -7.21 1.84 -0.18
CA TYR A 28 -8.12 1.71 0.95
C TYR A 28 -9.18 0.63 0.70
N SER A 29 -9.79 0.62 -0.49
CA SER A 29 -10.77 -0.40 -0.86
C SER A 29 -10.15 -1.80 -0.97
N ALA A 30 -8.93 -1.92 -1.49
CA ALA A 30 -8.22 -3.19 -1.53
C ALA A 30 -7.87 -3.70 -0.12
N ALA A 31 -7.44 -2.80 0.76
CA ALA A 31 -7.10 -3.09 2.16
C ALA A 31 -8.30 -3.54 2.99
N GLY A 32 -9.44 -2.85 2.86
CA GLY A 32 -10.68 -3.24 3.54
C GLY A 32 -11.25 -4.57 3.06
N ASN A 33 -11.14 -4.88 1.76
CA ASN A 33 -11.64 -6.13 1.20
C ASN A 33 -10.65 -7.31 1.27
N GLY A 34 -9.42 -7.09 1.77
CA GLY A 34 -8.40 -8.14 1.85
C GLY A 34 -7.81 -8.56 0.50
N HIS A 35 -7.94 -7.72 -0.53
CA HIS A 35 -7.42 -7.98 -1.87
C HIS A 35 -5.90 -7.75 -1.93
N LEU A 36 -5.14 -8.71 -1.42
CA LEU A 36 -3.67 -8.65 -1.34
C LEU A 36 -3.01 -8.38 -2.70
N GLU A 37 -3.41 -9.08 -3.75
CA GLU A 37 -2.80 -8.94 -5.07
C GLU A 37 -3.08 -7.56 -5.69
N VAL A 38 -4.26 -6.99 -5.45
CA VAL A 38 -4.59 -5.63 -5.90
C VAL A 38 -3.78 -4.60 -5.11
N ALA A 39 -3.61 -4.81 -3.79
CA ALA A 39 -2.77 -3.95 -2.97
C ALA A 39 -1.29 -3.99 -3.41
N ARG A 40 -0.77 -5.17 -3.76
CA ARG A 40 0.59 -5.33 -4.34
C ARG A 40 0.74 -4.51 -5.62
N LEU A 41 -0.18 -4.68 -6.57
CA LEU A 41 -0.14 -3.96 -7.85
C LEU A 41 -0.18 -2.43 -7.68
N LEU A 42 -1.01 -1.95 -6.76
CA LEU A 42 -1.09 -0.51 -6.47
C LEU A 42 0.21 0.01 -5.85
N LEU A 43 0.87 -0.76 -5.00
CA LEU A 43 2.18 -0.40 -4.43
C LEU A 43 3.30 -0.48 -5.45
N GLU A 44 3.31 -1.47 -6.35
CA GLU A 44 4.22 -1.54 -7.50
C GLU A 44 4.05 -0.32 -8.40
N ALA A 45 2.80 0.17 -8.55
CA ALA A 45 2.52 1.41 -9.24
C ALA A 45 2.91 2.67 -8.45
N LYS A 46 3.49 2.56 -7.26
CA LYS A 46 3.84 3.67 -6.35
C LYS A 46 2.65 4.50 -5.88
N ALA A 47 1.52 3.85 -5.59
CA ALA A 47 0.37 4.51 -4.96
C ALA A 47 0.71 4.95 -3.52
N ASP A 48 0.13 6.05 -3.09
CA ASP A 48 0.33 6.61 -1.76
C ASP A 48 -0.43 5.78 -0.70
N LYS A 49 0.33 4.96 0.03
CA LYS A 49 -0.18 4.15 1.16
C LYS A 49 -0.50 4.95 2.42
N HIS A 50 -0.03 6.17 2.52
CA HIS A 50 -0.29 7.06 3.67
C HIS A 50 -1.51 7.94 3.45
N LYS A 51 -2.06 7.95 2.22
CA LYS A 51 -3.27 8.70 1.90
C LYS A 51 -4.44 8.25 2.77
N VAL A 52 -4.87 9.14 3.65
CA VAL A 52 -6.04 8.94 4.50
C VAL A 52 -7.31 9.34 3.77
N THR A 53 -8.43 8.72 4.14
CA THR A 53 -9.74 9.12 3.66
C THR A 53 -10.16 10.47 4.27
N GLY A 54 -11.29 11.03 3.80
CA GLY A 54 -11.85 12.27 4.37
C GLY A 54 -12.21 12.15 5.86
N PHE A 55 -12.24 10.93 6.39
CA PHE A 55 -12.47 10.64 7.81
C PHE A 55 -11.16 10.44 8.61
N GLY A 56 -10.00 10.70 8.00
CA GLY A 56 -8.69 10.49 8.65
C GLY A 56 -8.28 9.02 8.78
N VAL A 57 -8.95 8.11 8.07
CA VAL A 57 -8.69 6.67 8.17
C VAL A 57 -7.66 6.25 7.15
N SER A 58 -6.60 5.57 7.62
CA SER A 58 -5.54 5.03 6.76
C SER A 58 -5.89 3.63 6.21
N PRO A 59 -5.36 3.24 5.02
CA PRO A 59 -5.55 1.91 4.45
C PRO A 59 -5.12 0.79 5.41
N LEU A 60 -4.06 1.02 6.17
CA LEU A 60 -3.58 0.08 7.18
C LEU A 60 -4.60 -0.14 8.30
N PHE A 61 -5.26 0.94 8.76
CA PHE A 61 -6.27 0.85 9.81
C PHE A 61 -7.47 0.01 9.38
N ILE A 62 -7.99 0.20 8.16
CA ILE A 62 -9.14 -0.58 7.68
C ILE A 62 -8.77 -2.05 7.44
N ALA A 63 -7.54 -2.34 6.97
CA ALA A 63 -7.06 -3.72 6.86
C ALA A 63 -6.98 -4.39 8.24
N ALA A 64 -6.48 -3.69 9.26
CA ALA A 64 -6.42 -4.22 10.61
C ALA A 64 -7.83 -4.42 11.21
N GLN A 65 -8.72 -3.43 11.03
CA GLN A 65 -10.10 -3.48 11.52
C GLN A 65 -10.87 -4.68 10.92
N ASN A 66 -10.69 -4.94 9.63
CA ASN A 66 -11.36 -6.06 8.95
C ASN A 66 -10.64 -7.41 9.15
N GLY A 67 -9.55 -7.47 9.93
CA GLY A 67 -8.80 -8.70 10.17
C GLY A 67 -7.93 -9.15 8.99
N ASN A 68 -7.71 -8.28 7.99
CA ASN A 68 -6.90 -8.56 6.81
C ASN A 68 -5.40 -8.43 7.10
N LEU A 69 -4.90 -9.26 8.02
CA LEU A 69 -3.53 -9.25 8.52
C LEU A 69 -2.49 -9.34 7.39
N LYS A 70 -2.78 -10.09 6.32
CA LYS A 70 -1.87 -10.21 5.17
C LYS A 70 -1.66 -8.89 4.44
N VAL A 71 -2.73 -8.11 4.24
CA VAL A 71 -2.65 -6.79 3.57
C VAL A 71 -2.04 -5.76 4.51
N ALA A 72 -2.37 -5.82 5.80
CA ALA A 72 -1.78 -4.96 6.81
C ALA A 72 -0.26 -5.15 6.91
N ARG A 73 0.21 -6.41 6.94
CA ARG A 73 1.65 -6.74 6.87
C ARG A 73 2.30 -6.20 5.61
N LEU A 74 1.64 -6.38 4.47
CA LEU A 74 2.16 -5.89 3.19
C LEU A 74 2.32 -4.36 3.17
N LEU A 75 1.33 -3.62 3.68
CA LEU A 75 1.39 -2.16 3.80
C LEU A 75 2.45 -1.70 4.81
N HIS A 76 2.71 -2.49 5.85
CA HIS A 76 3.77 -2.23 6.84
C HIS A 76 5.17 -2.50 6.28
N ASP A 77 5.36 -3.65 5.62
CA ASP A 77 6.66 -4.09 5.07
C ASP A 77 7.10 -3.24 3.87
N THR A 78 6.16 -2.71 3.09
CA THR A 78 6.48 -1.84 1.95
C THR A 78 7.03 -0.47 2.36
N ALA A 79 7.07 -0.12 3.65
CA ALA A 79 7.79 1.07 4.15
C ALA A 79 9.28 1.07 3.77
N CYS A 80 9.85 -0.08 3.43
CA CYS A 80 11.26 -0.22 3.09
C CYS A 80 11.61 -0.17 1.58
N THR A 81 10.66 0.03 0.65
CA THR A 81 10.97 -0.14 -0.79
C THR A 81 11.42 1.12 -1.53
N ASP A 82 11.45 2.29 -0.90
CA ASP A 82 11.75 3.56 -1.60
C ASP A 82 12.98 4.34 -1.10
N SER A 83 13.98 3.70 -0.46
CA SER A 83 15.27 4.39 -0.38
C SER A 83 16.57 3.60 -0.36
N CYS A 84 16.62 2.26 -0.31
CA CYS A 84 17.91 1.58 -0.40
C CYS A 84 17.84 0.21 -1.06
N THR A 85 18.73 0.00 -2.04
CA THR A 85 19.46 -1.26 -2.22
C THR A 85 20.15 -1.68 -0.92
N ALA A 86 19.37 -2.12 0.08
CA ALA A 86 19.87 -2.65 1.33
C ALA A 86 18.89 -3.67 1.89
N VAL A 87 19.15 -4.93 1.52
CA VAL A 87 19.17 -6.07 2.44
C VAL A 87 17.99 -6.11 3.43
N CYS A 88 16.88 -6.64 2.96
CA CYS A 88 15.92 -7.32 3.85
C CYS A 88 16.51 -8.67 4.27
N THR A 89 17.51 -8.68 5.15
CA THR A 89 17.81 -9.88 5.94
C THR A 89 17.82 -9.50 7.41
N GLY A 90 16.92 -10.12 8.17
CA GLY A 90 16.65 -9.85 9.57
C GLY A 90 17.90 -9.85 10.45
N SER A 91 18.48 -8.67 10.64
CA SER A 91 19.56 -8.42 11.58
C SER A 91 19.49 -6.96 12.03
N TRP A 92 18.92 -6.77 13.21
CA TRP A 92 18.75 -5.52 13.95
C TRP A 92 20.04 -4.74 14.26
N LYS A 93 21.19 -5.12 13.67
CA LYS A 93 22.50 -4.73 14.16
C LYS A 93 23.26 -3.65 13.39
N LEU A 94 22.75 -3.07 12.31
CA LEU A 94 23.51 -2.02 11.61
C LEU A 94 22.62 -0.84 11.18
N LEU A 95 22.33 0.05 12.13
CA LEU A 95 21.59 1.31 11.96
C LEU A 95 22.52 2.55 11.99
N THR A 96 23.62 2.59 11.23
CA THR A 96 24.53 3.76 11.31
C THR A 96 25.04 4.37 10.01
N SER A 97 24.46 4.09 8.84
CA SER A 97 24.99 4.68 7.59
C SER A 97 24.01 5.36 6.63
N CYS A 98 22.77 5.64 7.03
CA CYS A 98 21.84 6.42 6.20
C CYS A 98 21.32 7.70 6.86
N TRP A 99 22.16 8.39 7.62
CA TRP A 99 21.95 9.80 7.96
C TRP A 99 23.10 10.64 7.39
N ARG A 100 22.89 11.18 6.19
CA ARG A 100 23.48 12.45 5.76
C ARG A 100 22.46 13.20 4.93
#